data_AF-A0A822XUF9-F1
#
_entry.id   AF-A0A822XUF9-F1
#
_cell.length_a   1.000
_cell.length_b   1.000
_cell.length_c   1.000
_cell.angle_alpha   90.00
_cell.angle_beta   90.00
_cell.angle_gamma   90.00
#
_symmetry.space_group_name_H-M   'P 1'
#
loop_
_entity.id
_entity.type
_entity.pdbx_description
1 polymer ?
#
loop_
_entity_poly.entity_id
_entity_poly.type
_entity_poly.pdbx_seq_one_letter_code
_entity_poly.pdbx_strand_id
1 'polypeptide(L)'
;MGWTCALISFTDGRYLGATLDCNGLRTGCYYITHSGRVIMASEVGVVDIPLEDVCKKGRLNPGMMLLVDFEKHIVVDDATLKKQYSLVRPYGEWLRSV
;
A
#
# COMPACT_ATOMS: atom_id res chain seq x y z
N MET A 1 25.14 9.37 -3.82
CA MET A 1 25.42 8.42 -2.72
C MET A 1 24.15 8.38 -1.87
N GLY A 2 23.13 7.56 -2.11
CA GLY A 2 23.07 6.16 -2.55
C GLY A 2 22.04 5.38 -1.70
N TRP A 3 21.11 6.07 -1.03
CA TRP A 3 20.12 5.55 -0.09
C TRP A 3 18.82 6.22 -0.55
N THR A 4 17.73 5.56 -0.94
CA THR A 4 17.02 4.46 -0.27
C THR A 4 16.08 3.81 -1.30
N CYS A 5 16.48 2.75 -2.01
CA CYS A 5 15.54 1.99 -2.85
C CYS A 5 14.93 0.88 -1.99
N ALA A 6 13.67 1.02 -1.60
CA ALA A 6 13.02 0.08 -0.67
C ALA A 6 11.59 -0.21 -1.10
N LEU A 7 11.28 -1.50 -1.19
CA LEU A 7 9.92 -2.02 -1.13
C LEU A 7 9.83 -2.75 0.20
N ILE A 8 8.97 -2.27 1.10
CA ILE A 8 8.82 -2.84 2.43
C ILE A 8 7.44 -3.46 2.51
N SER A 9 7.41 -4.73 2.91
CA SER A 9 6.19 -5.41 3.34
C SER A 9 6.23 -5.56 4.85
N PHE A 10 5.11 -5.32 5.51
CA PHE A 10 5.02 -5.33 6.97
C PHE A 10 3.67 -5.85 7.42
N THR A 11 3.61 -6.34 8.66
CA THR A 11 2.36 -6.74 9.31
C THR A 11 2.49 -6.63 10.83
N ASP A 12 1.39 -6.33 11.50
CA ASP A 12 1.25 -6.31 12.96
C ASP A 12 0.20 -7.33 13.46
N GLY A 13 -0.23 -8.25 12.58
CA GLY A 13 -1.28 -9.24 12.85
C GLY A 13 -2.69 -8.76 12.52
N ARG A 14 -2.97 -7.45 12.60
CA ARG A 14 -4.25 -6.86 12.19
C ARG A 14 -4.17 -6.29 10.77
N TYR A 15 -3.08 -5.60 10.49
CA TYR A 15 -2.80 -4.97 9.22
C TYR A 15 -1.73 -5.77 8.48
N LEU A 16 -1.90 -5.90 7.17
CA LEU A 16 -0.85 -6.26 6.23
C LEU A 16 -0.64 -5.08 5.29
N GLY A 17 0.60 -4.65 5.11
CA GLY A 17 0.91 -3.50 4.29
C GLY A 17 2.13 -3.69 3.42
N ALA A 18 2.17 -2.92 2.33
CA ALA A 18 3.33 -2.77 1.49
C ALA A 18 3.46 -1.31 1.03
N THR A 19 4.67 -0.75 1.13
CA THR A 19 4.96 0.62 0.71
C THR A 19 6.27 0.70 -0.06
N LEU A 20 6.34 1.69 -0.94
CA LEU A 20 7.49 1.99 -1.76
C LEU A 20 8.18 3.26 -1.27
N ASP A 21 9.49 3.33 -1.46
CA ASP A 21 10.25 4.55 -1.24
C ASP A 21 9.80 5.71 -2.17
N CYS A 22 10.16 6.94 -1.80
CA CYS A 22 9.73 8.16 -2.48
C CYS A 22 10.25 8.29 -3.92
N ASN A 23 11.29 7.54 -4.30
CA ASN A 23 11.84 7.58 -5.66
C ASN A 23 11.22 6.50 -6.55
N GLY A 24 10.59 5.49 -5.96
CA GLY A 24 9.95 4.38 -6.66
C GLY A 24 10.88 3.58 -7.57
N LEU A 25 12.13 3.42 -7.14
CA LEU A 25 13.16 2.72 -7.90
C LEU A 25 13.03 1.19 -7.81
N ARG A 26 12.12 0.68 -6.96
CA ARG A 26 11.69 -0.73 -6.93
C ARG A 26 10.29 -0.88 -7.51
N THR A 27 10.00 -2.06 -8.01
CA THR A 27 8.66 -2.41 -8.50
C THR A 27 7.93 -3.26 -7.47
N GLY A 28 6.67 -2.91 -7.21
CA GLY A 28 5.72 -3.75 -6.50
C GLY A 28 4.43 -3.83 -7.30
N CYS A 29 4.05 -5.03 -7.73
CA CYS A 29 2.79 -5.31 -8.40
C CYS A 29 1.85 -5.97 -7.40
N TYR A 30 0.56 -5.64 -7.47
CA TYR A 30 -0.44 -6.28 -6.64
C TYR A 30 -1.68 -6.70 -7.43
N TYR A 31 -2.31 -7.75 -6.94
CA TYR A 31 -3.58 -8.29 -7.41
C TYR A 31 -4.54 -8.38 -6.23
N ILE A 32 -5.77 -7.96 -6.45
CA ILE A 32 -6.90 -8.20 -5.56
C ILE A 32 -7.85 -9.10 -6.32
N THR A 33 -8.28 -10.17 -5.68
CA THR A 33 -9.14 -11.18 -6.30
C THR A 33 -10.58 -11.06 -5.84
N HIS A 34 -11.54 -11.56 -6.62
CA HIS A 34 -12.94 -11.64 -6.21
C HIS A 34 -13.12 -12.62 -5.06
N SER A 35 -12.28 -13.66 -4.97
CA SER A 35 -12.19 -14.59 -3.84
C SER A 35 -11.65 -13.98 -2.54
N GLY A 36 -11.27 -12.70 -2.53
CA GLY A 36 -10.87 -11.96 -1.33
C GLY A 36 -9.37 -12.08 -0.98
N ARG A 37 -8.56 -12.62 -1.87
CA ARG A 37 -7.09 -12.68 -1.72
C ARG A 37 -6.45 -11.38 -2.19
N VAL A 38 -5.44 -10.93 -1.46
CA VAL A 38 -4.55 -9.84 -1.84
C VAL A 38 -3.14 -10.41 -2.02
N ILE A 39 -2.58 -10.22 -3.20
CA ILE A 39 -1.29 -10.79 -3.59
C ILE A 39 -0.39 -9.62 -4.00
N MET A 40 0.77 -9.49 -3.37
CA MET A 40 1.76 -8.47 -3.70
C MET A 40 3.10 -9.15 -3.95
N ALA A 41 3.74 -8.81 -5.07
CA ALA A 41 5.06 -9.33 -5.44
C ALA A 41 5.86 -8.28 -6.18
N SER A 42 7.18 -8.44 -6.24
CA SER A 42 8.06 -7.52 -6.98
C SER A 42 7.91 -7.62 -8.51
N GLU A 43 7.31 -8.72 -8.98
CA GLU A 43 7.11 -9.05 -10.40
C GLU A 43 5.68 -9.53 -10.66
N VAL A 44 5.30 -9.64 -11.92
CA VAL A 44 4.00 -10.18 -12.35
C VAL A 44 4.12 -11.67 -12.66
N GLY A 45 3.06 -12.44 -12.41
CA GLY A 45 3.04 -13.88 -12.74
C GLY A 45 3.76 -14.78 -11.73
N VAL A 46 4.11 -14.28 -10.54
CA VAL A 46 4.70 -15.09 -9.46
C VAL A 46 3.71 -16.12 -8.91
N VAL A 47 2.41 -15.79 -8.95
CA VAL A 47 1.32 -16.67 -8.54
C VAL A 47 0.35 -16.77 -9.71
N ASP A 48 -0.03 -18.00 -10.05
CA ASP A 48 -1.08 -18.24 -11.03
C ASP A 48 -2.44 -17.86 -10.44
N ILE A 49 -3.11 -16.92 -11.11
CA ILE A 49 -4.42 -16.40 -10.73
C ILE A 49 -5.31 -16.50 -11.97
N PRO A 50 -6.46 -17.20 -11.90
CA PRO A 50 -7.43 -17.20 -12.99
C PRO A 50 -7.83 -15.77 -13.33
N LEU A 51 -7.82 -15.42 -14.63
CA LEU A 51 -8.13 -14.06 -15.10
C LEU A 51 -9.52 -13.58 -14.64
N GLU A 52 -10.48 -14.49 -14.58
CA GLU A 52 -11.85 -14.26 -14.08
C GLU A 52 -11.92 -13.93 -12.59
N ASP A 53 -10.92 -14.34 -11.80
CA ASP A 53 -10.86 -14.03 -10.38
C ASP A 53 -10.10 -12.71 -10.11
N VAL A 54 -9.51 -12.06 -11.12
CA VAL A 54 -8.78 -10.80 -10.94
C VAL A 54 -9.77 -9.62 -10.86
N CYS A 55 -10.04 -9.15 -9.64
CA CYS A 55 -10.87 -7.98 -9.40
C CYS A 55 -10.11 -6.67 -9.68
N LYS A 56 -8.86 -6.56 -9.23
CA LYS A 56 -8.02 -5.38 -9.46
C LYS A 56 -6.57 -5.79 -9.64
N LYS A 57 -5.91 -5.18 -10.61
CA LYS A 57 -4.46 -5.28 -10.84
C LYS A 57 -3.87 -3.88 -10.77
N GLY A 58 -2.76 -3.73 -10.06
CA GLY A 58 -2.09 -2.43 -9.93
C GLY A 58 -0.62 -2.54 -9.61
N ARG A 59 0.03 -1.38 -9.54
CA ARG A 59 1.42 -1.21 -9.11
C ARG A 59 1.47 -0.20 -7.97
N LEU A 60 2.41 -0.39 -7.06
CA LEU A 60 2.75 0.59 -6.04
C LEU A 60 3.52 1.73 -6.70
N ASN A 61 3.00 2.94 -6.56
CA ASN A 61 3.65 4.17 -6.99
C ASN A 61 4.43 4.79 -5.82
N PRO A 62 5.41 5.68 -6.10
CA PRO A 62 6.10 6.40 -5.04
C PRO A 62 5.13 7.08 -4.08
N GLY A 63 5.33 6.84 -2.78
CA GLY A 63 4.48 7.36 -1.73
C GLY A 63 3.12 6.67 -1.57
N MET A 64 2.74 5.71 -2.42
CA MET A 64 1.51 4.91 -2.25
C MET A 64 1.75 3.77 -1.26
N MET A 65 0.74 3.47 -0.45
CA MET A 65 0.71 2.32 0.43
C MET A 65 -0.46 1.39 0.08
N LEU A 66 -0.16 0.10 -0.11
CA LEU A 66 -1.16 -0.96 -0.09
C LEU A 66 -1.35 -1.38 1.36
N LEU A 67 -2.57 -1.31 1.88
CA LEU A 67 -2.88 -1.71 3.25
C LEU A 67 -4.15 -2.55 3.28
N VAL A 68 -4.12 -3.65 4.02
CA VAL A 68 -5.24 -4.56 4.23
C VAL A 68 -5.57 -4.55 5.71
N ASP A 69 -6.83 -4.32 6.07
CA ASP A 69 -7.34 -4.42 7.44
C ASP A 69 -8.07 -5.75 7.59
N PHE A 70 -7.48 -6.70 8.33
CA PHE A 70 -8.07 -8.02 8.51
C PHE A 70 -9.30 -8.02 9.44
N GLU A 71 -9.46 -7.02 10.32
CA GLU A 71 -10.68 -6.91 11.14
C GLU A 71 -11.86 -6.40 10.32
N LYS A 72 -11.60 -5.45 9.42
CA LYS A 72 -12.65 -4.86 8.57
C LYS A 72 -12.85 -5.62 7.26
N HIS A 73 -11.96 -6.55 6.93
CA HIS A 73 -11.95 -7.30 5.67
C HIS A 73 -11.93 -6.39 4.43
N ILE A 74 -11.16 -5.30 4.47
CA ILE A 74 -11.05 -4.34 3.37
C ILE A 74 -9.60 -4.10 2.97
N VAL A 75 -9.42 -3.75 1.70
CA VAL A 75 -8.22 -3.05 1.25
C VAL A 75 -8.45 -1.55 1.45
N VAL A 76 -7.60 -0.93 2.26
CA VAL A 76 -7.74 0.46 2.67
C VAL A 76 -7.30 1.38 1.55
N ASP A 77 -8.10 2.41 1.28
CA ASP A 77 -7.74 3.46 0.32
C ASP A 77 -6.65 4.37 0.87
N ASP A 78 -5.53 4.48 0.15
CA ASP A 78 -4.33 5.23 0.54
C ASP A 78 -4.61 6.71 0.78
N ALA A 79 -5.38 7.36 -0.10
CA ALA A 79 -5.67 8.79 0.00
C ALA A 79 -6.56 9.08 1.23
N THR A 80 -7.58 8.24 1.44
CA THR A 80 -8.48 8.34 2.58
C THR A 80 -7.73 8.11 3.89
N LEU A 81 -6.86 7.09 3.94
CA LEU A 81 -6.03 6.79 5.09
C LEU A 81 -5.13 7.97 5.48
N LYS A 82 -4.40 8.52 4.50
CA LYS A 82 -3.53 9.68 4.73
C LYS A 82 -4.30 10.91 5.16
N LYS A 83 -5.47 11.15 4.55
CA LYS A 83 -6.36 12.25 4.94
C LYS A 83 -6.86 12.08 6.37
N GLN A 84 -7.21 10.87 6.79
CA GLN A 84 -7.62 10.60 8.16
C GLN A 84 -6.49 10.97 9.13
N TYR A 85 -5.27 10.50 8.89
CA TYR A 85 -4.12 10.77 9.77
C TYR A 85 -3.67 12.23 9.76
N SER A 86 -3.75 12.92 8.62
CA SER A 86 -3.41 14.34 8.53
C SER A 86 -4.38 15.24 9.29
N LEU A 87 -5.58 14.75 9.62
CA LEU A 87 -6.58 15.47 10.40
C LEU A 87 -6.55 15.17 11.91
N VAL A 88 -5.75 14.18 12.36
CA VAL A 88 -5.70 13.77 13.79
C VAL A 88 -5.13 14.86 14.70
N ARG A 89 -4.31 15.77 14.15
CA ARG A 89 -3.68 16.88 14.87
C ARG A 89 -3.70 18.15 14.01
N PRO A 90 -3.67 19.34 14.61
CA PRO A 90 -3.66 20.60 13.88
C PRO A 90 -2.27 20.92 13.33
N TYR A 91 -1.71 20.05 12.48
CA TYR A 91 -0.36 20.21 11.92
C TYR A 91 -0.18 21.56 11.21
N GLY A 92 -1.23 22.07 10.57
CA GLY A 92 -1.20 23.38 9.91
C GLY A 92 -1.13 24.57 10.86
N GLU A 93 -1.56 24.44 12.12
CA GLU A 93 -1.34 25.47 13.15
C GLU A 93 0.10 25.42 13.65
N TRP A 94 0.63 24.23 13.89
CA TRP A 94 2.01 24.04 14.32
C TRP A 94 3.01 24.62 13.31
N LEU A 95 2.79 24.38 12.01
CA LEU A 95 3.62 24.95 10.95
C LEU A 95 3.58 26.48 10.88
N ARG A 96 2.49 27.12 11.35
CA ARG A 96 2.36 28.58 11.40
C ARG A 96 2.94 29.21 12.66
N SER A 97 3.13 28.41 13.71
CA SER A 97 3.74 28.85 14.97
C SER A 97 5.26 28.75 15.01
N VAL A 98 5.87 28.25 13.93
CA VAL A 98 7.32 28.17 13.71
C VAL A 98 7.80 29.38 12.93
#